data_AF-A0A1M6ZI49-F1
#
_entry.id   AF-A0A1M6ZI49-F1
#
_cell.length_a   1.000
_cell.length_b   1.000
_cell.length_c   1.000
_cell.angle_alpha   90.00
_cell.angle_beta   90.00
_cell.angle_gamma   90.00
#
_symmetry.space_group_name_H-M   'P 1'
#
loop_
_entity.id
_entity.type
_entity.pdbx_description
1 polymer ?
#
loop_
_entity_poly.entity_id
_entity_poly.type
_entity_poly.pdbx_seq_one_letter_code
_entity_poly.pdbx_strand_id
1 'polypeptide(L)'
;MKPEKLNKFIAQMKIELAEAESKHPHFADGVSGRSRMNVSVNLEFLREKNGKPPYMADSILSEEVFEAIEAYQKEDLVPAMLELAQCGAVILRTMEMLENEIEEKEP
;
A
#
# COMPACT_ATOMS: atom_id res chain seq x y z
N MET A 1 0.96 6.41 15.15
CA MET A 1 1.44 7.68 14.60
C MET A 1 0.81 8.85 15.36
N LYS A 2 1.58 9.87 15.73
CA LYS A 2 1.02 11.12 16.27
C LYS A 2 0.37 11.96 15.15
N PRO A 3 -0.66 12.77 15.43
CA PRO A 3 -1.34 13.58 14.41
C PRO A 3 -0.41 14.49 13.60
N GLU A 4 0.64 15.06 14.22
CA GLU A 4 1.57 15.93 13.48
C GLU A 4 2.37 15.16 12.43
N LYS A 5 2.89 13.97 12.77
CA LYS A 5 3.60 13.09 11.81
C LYS A 5 2.66 12.64 10.68
N LEU A 6 1.42 12.29 11.02
CA LEU A 6 0.42 11.91 10.02
C LEU A 6 0.15 13.04 9.02
N ASN A 7 -0.07 14.25 9.51
CA ASN A 7 -0.31 15.42 8.66
C ASN A 7 0.91 15.75 7.79
N LYS A 8 2.13 15.61 8.32
CA LYS A 8 3.38 15.76 7.55
C LYS A 8 3.45 14.76 6.39
N PHE A 9 3.21 13.48 6.64
CA PHE A 9 3.28 12.45 5.61
C PHE A 9 2.18 12.59 4.56
N ILE A 10 0.95 12.91 4.97
CA ILE A 10 -0.13 13.22 4.03
C ILE A 10 0.21 14.43 3.15
N ALA A 11 0.84 15.47 3.73
CA ALA A 11 1.30 16.62 2.95
C ALA A 11 2.36 16.22 1.91
N GLN A 12 3.33 15.37 2.27
CA GLN A 12 4.31 14.85 1.32
C GLN A 12 3.64 14.03 0.21
N MET A 13 2.73 13.11 0.54
CA MET A 13 2.02 12.30 -0.46
C MET A 13 1.24 13.16 -1.46
N LYS A 14 0.68 14.30 -1.04
CA LYS A 14 0.00 15.24 -1.94
C LYS A 14 0.95 15.90 -2.94
N ILE A 15 2.19 16.19 -2.52
CA ILE A 15 3.23 16.73 -3.42
C ILE A 15 3.63 15.66 -4.43
N GLU A 16 3.95 14.45 -3.95
CA GLU A 16 4.34 13.32 -4.79
C GLU A 16 3.23 12.89 -5.76
N LEU A 17 1.96 13.05 -5.38
CA LEU A 17 0.84 12.79 -6.28
C LEU A 17 0.91 13.70 -7.51
N ALA A 18 1.12 15.02 -7.32
CA ALA A 18 1.23 15.95 -8.43
C ALA A 18 2.45 15.64 -9.34
N GLU A 19 3.57 15.22 -8.73
CA GLU A 19 4.75 14.78 -9.49
C GLU A 19 4.48 13.49 -10.27
N ALA A 20 3.80 12.51 -9.66
CA ALA A 20 3.43 11.26 -10.30
C ALA A 20 2.48 11.48 -11.48
N GLU A 21 1.45 12.32 -11.31
CA GLU A 21 0.53 12.72 -12.36
C GLU A 21 1.24 13.43 -13.52
N SER A 22 2.27 14.24 -13.23
CA SER A 22 3.08 14.86 -14.28
C SER A 22 4.00 13.87 -15.00
N LYS A 23 4.53 12.87 -14.29
CA LYS A 23 5.50 11.90 -14.81
C LYS A 23 4.83 10.81 -15.65
N HIS A 24 3.59 10.46 -15.33
CA HIS A 24 2.85 9.36 -15.94
C HIS A 24 1.66 9.90 -16.74
N PRO A 25 1.73 9.96 -18.09
CA PRO A 25 0.63 10.45 -18.94
C PRO A 25 -0.70 9.69 -18.75
N HIS A 26 -0.61 8.44 -18.29
CA HIS A 26 -1.71 7.60 -17.86
C HIS A 26 -1.36 7.09 -16.45
N PHE A 27 -2.06 7.59 -15.43
CA PHE A 27 -1.73 7.33 -14.03
C PHE A 27 -2.89 6.62 -13.34
N ALA A 28 -2.77 5.30 -13.19
CA ALA A 28 -3.78 4.45 -12.56
C ALA A 28 -5.19 4.53 -13.21
N ASP A 29 -5.27 4.79 -14.52
CA ASP A 29 -6.52 4.87 -15.29
C ASP A 29 -7.35 3.58 -15.32
N GLY A 30 -6.81 2.46 -14.82
CA GLY A 30 -7.55 1.21 -14.68
C GLY A 30 -6.75 0.12 -13.99
N VAL A 31 -7.45 -0.88 -13.46
CA VAL A 31 -6.87 -2.08 -12.86
C VAL A 31 -6.89 -3.22 -13.89
N SER A 32 -5.73 -3.82 -14.16
CA SER A 32 -5.64 -4.86 -15.18
C SER A 32 -6.33 -6.16 -14.73
N GLY A 33 -7.21 -6.71 -15.57
CA GLY A 33 -7.85 -8.01 -15.33
C GLY A 33 -6.95 -9.22 -15.64
N ARG A 34 -5.74 -9.02 -16.18
CA ARG A 34 -4.84 -10.09 -16.64
C ARG A 34 -4.16 -10.87 -15.50
N SER A 35 -4.31 -10.44 -14.25
CA SER A 35 -3.68 -11.08 -13.08
C SER A 35 -4.55 -12.12 -12.37
N ARG A 36 -5.75 -12.44 -12.89
CA ARG A 36 -6.77 -13.27 -12.21
C ARG A 36 -6.28 -14.64 -11.69
N MET A 37 -5.40 -15.35 -12.42
CA MET A 37 -4.96 -16.69 -11.99
C MET A 37 -3.88 -16.70 -10.90
N ASN A 38 -3.14 -15.60 -10.70
CA ASN A 38 -2.06 -15.54 -9.71
C ASN A 38 -2.48 -14.86 -8.40
N VAL A 39 -3.59 -14.12 -8.38
CA VAL A 39 -4.00 -13.34 -7.19
C VAL A 39 -4.39 -14.25 -6.02
N SER A 40 -5.28 -15.23 -6.23
CA SER A 40 -5.78 -16.07 -5.13
C SER A 40 -4.69 -16.96 -4.51
N VAL A 41 -3.85 -17.59 -5.33
CA VAL A 41 -2.75 -18.45 -4.86
C VAL A 41 -1.69 -17.62 -4.12
N ASN A 42 -1.39 -16.41 -4.59
CA ASN A 42 -0.45 -15.54 -3.90
C ASN A 42 -1.02 -14.99 -2.59
N LEU A 43 -2.33 -14.76 -2.50
CA LEU A 43 -2.98 -14.26 -1.27
C LEU A 43 -2.89 -15.23 -0.10
N GLU A 44 -3.15 -16.52 -0.32
CA GLU A 44 -3.04 -17.53 0.75
C GLU A 44 -1.61 -17.60 1.30
N PHE A 45 -0.62 -17.60 0.41
CA PHE A 45 0.78 -17.57 0.79
C PHE A 45 1.15 -16.31 1.57
N LEU A 46 0.68 -15.13 1.13
CA LEU A 46 0.95 -13.85 1.79
C LEU A 46 0.33 -13.79 3.19
N ARG A 47 -0.94 -14.17 3.34
CA ARG A 47 -1.63 -14.26 4.64
C ARG A 47 -0.90 -15.17 5.62
N GLU A 48 -0.47 -16.35 5.16
CA GLU A 48 0.30 -17.26 6.02
C GLU A 48 1.64 -16.63 6.44
N LYS A 49 2.36 -16.06 5.48
CA LYS A 49 3.66 -15.45 5.71
C LYS A 49 3.56 -14.25 6.66
N ASN A 50 2.60 -13.37 6.45
CA ASN A 50 2.41 -12.15 7.23
C ASN A 50 1.82 -12.42 8.63
N GLY A 51 1.15 -13.56 8.82
CA GLY A 51 0.73 -14.04 10.13
C GLY A 51 1.88 -14.50 11.04
N LYS A 52 3.13 -14.52 10.57
CA LYS A 52 4.30 -15.00 11.33
C LYS A 52 5.47 -13.99 11.24
N PRO A 53 6.30 -13.86 12.29
CA PRO A 53 7.52 -13.07 12.20
C PRO A 53 8.48 -13.60 11.10
N PRO A 54 9.25 -12.72 10.43
CA PRO A 54 9.28 -11.28 10.61
C PRO A 54 8.09 -10.56 9.94
N TYR A 55 7.51 -9.57 10.63
CA TYR A 55 6.41 -8.76 10.11
C TYR A 55 6.98 -7.64 9.22
N MET A 56 6.99 -7.88 7.92
CA MET A 56 7.66 -7.00 6.96
C MET A 56 6.66 -6.14 6.20
N ALA A 57 6.91 -4.83 6.14
CA ALA A 57 5.97 -3.86 5.59
C ALA A 57 5.73 -4.04 4.08
N ASP A 58 6.73 -4.45 3.31
CA ASP A 58 6.63 -4.76 1.88
C ASP A 58 5.74 -5.98 1.61
N SER A 59 5.83 -6.99 2.48
CA SER A 59 5.03 -8.20 2.43
C SER A 59 3.57 -7.92 2.76
N ILE A 60 3.29 -7.08 3.76
CA ILE A 60 1.93 -6.63 4.11
C ILE A 60 1.36 -5.74 2.99
N LEU A 61 2.14 -4.79 2.47
CA LEU A 61 1.69 -3.95 1.35
C LEU A 61 1.30 -4.79 0.13
N SER A 62 2.04 -5.86 -0.15
CA SER A 62 1.71 -6.79 -1.23
C SER A 62 0.36 -7.47 -0.97
N GLU A 63 0.12 -7.96 0.24
CA GLU A 63 -1.15 -8.59 0.64
C GLU A 63 -2.34 -7.66 0.36
N GLU A 64 -2.31 -6.44 0.88
CA GLU A 64 -3.40 -5.46 0.71
C GLU A 64 -3.68 -5.13 -0.77
N VAL A 65 -2.63 -5.01 -1.59
CA VAL A 65 -2.77 -4.78 -3.03
C VAL A 65 -3.45 -5.97 -3.71
N PHE A 66 -3.07 -7.20 -3.34
CA PHE A 66 -3.69 -8.40 -3.90
C PHE A 66 -5.15 -8.54 -3.45
N GLU A 67 -5.49 -8.17 -2.20
CA GLU A 67 -6.87 -8.19 -1.69
C GLU A 67 -7.73 -7.16 -2.43
N ALA A 68 -7.21 -5.95 -2.65
CA ALA A 68 -7.86 -4.92 -3.45
C ALA A 68 -8.16 -5.39 -4.89
N ILE A 69 -7.17 -6.02 -5.53
CA ILE A 69 -7.33 -6.56 -6.90
C ILE A 69 -8.35 -7.70 -6.90
N GLU A 70 -8.34 -8.58 -5.90
CA GLU A 70 -9.28 -9.70 -5.80
C GLU A 70 -10.72 -9.18 -5.66
N ALA A 71 -10.95 -8.22 -4.77
CA ALA A 71 -12.25 -7.59 -4.58
C ALA A 71 -12.74 -6.88 -5.85
N TYR A 72 -11.86 -6.10 -6.50
CA TYR A 72 -12.17 -5.45 -7.78
C TYR A 72 -12.54 -6.47 -8.87
N GLN A 73 -11.81 -7.59 -8.95
CA GLN A 73 -12.08 -8.64 -9.93
C GLN A 73 -13.41 -9.37 -9.71
N LYS A 74 -13.89 -9.40 -8.46
CA LYS A 74 -15.22 -9.89 -8.04
C LYS A 74 -16.32 -8.82 -8.18
N GLU A 75 -15.98 -7.66 -8.74
CA GLU A 75 -16.87 -6.50 -8.93
C GLU A 75 -17.34 -5.89 -7.59
N ASP A 76 -16.64 -6.16 -6.50
CA ASP A 76 -16.94 -5.63 -5.17
C ASP A 76 -16.09 -4.37 -4.89
N LEU A 77 -16.60 -3.23 -5.37
CA LEU A 77 -15.85 -1.97 -5.39
C LEU A 77 -15.62 -1.38 -3.99
N VAL A 78 -16.53 -1.60 -3.04
CA VAL A 78 -16.41 -1.04 -1.70
C VAL A 78 -15.26 -1.72 -0.94
N PRO A 79 -15.19 -3.06 -0.82
CA PRO A 79 -14.02 -3.74 -0.27
C PRO A 79 -12.74 -3.40 -1.02
N ALA A 80 -12.75 -3.35 -2.36
CA ALA A 80 -11.57 -2.96 -3.12
C ALA A 80 -11.02 -1.59 -2.68
N MET A 81 -11.90 -0.61 -2.45
CA MET A 81 -11.51 0.71 -1.94
C MET A 81 -11.00 0.65 -0.49
N LEU A 82 -11.58 -0.19 0.35
CA LEU A 82 -11.14 -0.37 1.73
C LEU A 82 -9.73 -0.98 1.79
N GLU A 83 -9.43 -2.00 0.99
CA GLU A 83 -8.08 -2.60 0.92
C GLU A 83 -7.05 -1.60 0.34
N LEU A 84 -7.45 -0.74 -0.60
CA LEU A 84 -6.59 0.37 -1.04
C LEU A 84 -6.35 1.40 0.09
N ALA A 85 -7.33 1.64 0.96
CA ALA A 85 -7.12 2.48 2.13
C ALA A 85 -6.16 1.81 3.13
N GLN A 86 -6.23 0.49 3.28
CA GLN A 86 -5.27 -0.29 4.07
C GLN A 86 -3.85 -0.19 3.47
N CYS A 87 -3.69 -0.26 2.15
CA CYS A 87 -2.41 0.01 1.47
C CYS A 87 -1.85 1.38 1.88
N GLY A 88 -2.69 2.42 1.88
CA GLY A 88 -2.32 3.76 2.34
C GLY A 88 -1.86 3.78 3.81
N ALA A 89 -2.54 3.03 4.68
CA ALA A 89 -2.15 2.91 6.09
C ALA A 89 -0.78 2.22 6.26
N VAL A 90 -0.50 1.16 5.48
CA VAL A 90 0.79 0.47 5.47
C VAL A 90 1.91 1.40 4.99
N ILE A 91 1.66 2.20 3.93
CA ILE A 91 2.61 3.20 3.43
C ILE A 91 2.92 4.23 4.52
N LEU A 92 1.91 4.82 5.15
CA LEU A 92 2.10 5.79 6.23
C LEU A 92 2.92 5.20 7.38
N ARG A 93 2.64 3.95 7.77
CA ARG A 93 3.36 3.29 8.86
C ARG A 93 4.80 2.94 8.48
N THR A 94 5.05 2.65 7.20
CA THR A 94 6.39 2.49 6.62
C THR A 94 7.16 3.81 6.61
N MET A 95 6.52 4.91 6.21
CA MET A 95 7.12 6.25 6.27
C MET A 95 7.55 6.61 7.69
N GLU A 96 6.73 6.32 8.70
CA GLU A 96 7.08 6.54 10.11
C GLU A 96 8.27 5.68 10.57
N MET A 97 8.35 4.42 10.11
CA MET A 97 9.48 3.55 10.40
C MET A 97 10.77 4.12 9.80
N LEU A 98 10.75 4.50 8.53
CA LEU A 98 11.92 5.05 7.82
C LEU A 98 12.36 6.40 8.37
N GLU A 99 11.41 7.27 8.74
CA GLU A 99 11.75 8.55 9.38
C GLU A 99 12.47 8.34 10.70
N ASN A 100 12.02 7.40 11.53
CA ASN A 100 12.72 7.08 12.78
C ASN A 100 14.11 6.50 12.51
N GLU A 101 14.27 5.64 11.49
CA GLU A 101 15.59 5.14 11.10
C GLU A 101 16.53 6.26 10.61
N ILE A 102 16.00 7.30 9.95
CA ILE A 102 16.78 8.47 9.54
C ILE A 102 17.21 9.26 10.78
N GLU A 103 16.27 9.56 11.69
CA GLU A 103 16.53 10.26 12.96
C GLU A 103 17.55 9.52 13.84
N GLU A 104 17.58 8.18 13.83
CA GLU A 104 18.57 7.38 14.57
C GLU A 104 19.97 7.38 13.93
N LYS A 105 20.05 7.59 12.61
CA LYS A 105 21.31 7.57 11.84
C LYS A 105 21.96 8.95 11.72
N GLU A 106 21.20 10.03 11.90
CA GLU A 106 21.69 11.42 11.91
C GLU A 106 21.77 11.93 13.37
N PRO A 107 22.98 12.00 13.99
CA PRO A 107 23.14 12.41 15.39
C PRO A 107 22.84 13.89 15.66
#